data_AF-A7SC33-F1
#
_entry.id   AF-A7SC33-F1
#
_cell.length_a   1.000
_cell.length_b   1.000
_cell.length_c   1.000
_cell.angle_alpha   90.00
_cell.angle_beta   90.00
_cell.angle_gamma   90.00
#
_symmetry.space_group_name_H-M   'P 1'
#
loop_
_entity.id
_entity.type
_entity.pdbx_description
1 polymer ?
#
loop_
_entity_poly.entity_id
_entity_poly.type
_entity_poly.pdbx_seq_one_letter_code
_entity_poly.pdbx_strand_id
1 'polypeptide(L)'
;MSQLIGNQPEFATSTNSEKSLKIFIASLGMHHGRLTRFEENIQFRKRVQSYLGDLTKYMDPFVNNAGPQDSLRFTQVRYKGHRVRYMDPFGTMPGHKIHSGEVQGPQDKIHGAICEQCRASRFTQVRYKGQRIRYMEPFVNNAGPQRLYMSAERLSYFVSGYLVMHCYKVIYSKTQPHCLLPRLLDLLILPLTGKKSMHPSVVQCAKAHLHLFLQGLRSLDFKRDDFIKRKIRNIFDKYFQAVCQKWQSDLACGTAVGTEKLKNPFLVVMKDSFGESPTQEASDYREFVVELIRDVYLNLPQPHTTLTPTLYFLDQLFRRTQSLRQTARDSMYLLAPVLSCLMACNVCSSGNEPPNIRRHASDLIRMMIESCKLVPVTPDYDSRETLIPPLRSFVYNQVKEFKGLVFKTFESVAVLDPDLVASLIPDMQQAITQCEQNRGVGTDSQLRSYILFCEVIR
;
A
#
# COMPACT_ATOMS: atom_id res chain seq x y z
N MET A 1 6.06 6.06 29.94
CA MET A 1 6.02 4.67 29.40
C MET A 1 5.08 3.79 30.22
N SER A 2 5.27 3.65 31.54
CA SER A 2 4.32 2.94 32.42
C SER A 2 2.89 3.49 32.33
N GLN A 3 2.72 4.81 32.33
CA GLN A 3 1.40 5.46 32.14
C GLN A 3 0.77 5.26 30.75
N LEU A 4 1.59 5.02 29.70
CA LEU A 4 1.08 4.76 28.35
C LEU A 4 0.48 3.35 28.21
N ILE A 5 1.01 2.43 29.00
CA ILE A 5 0.65 1.01 29.01
C ILE A 5 -0.45 0.73 30.04
N GLY A 6 -0.41 1.39 31.20
CA GLY A 6 -1.39 1.20 32.29
C GLY A 6 -2.83 1.57 31.93
N ASN A 7 -3.02 2.41 30.90
CA ASN A 7 -4.35 2.82 30.42
C ASN A 7 -4.92 1.92 29.32
N GLN A 8 -4.27 0.78 29.01
CA GLN A 8 -4.71 -0.15 27.97
C GLN A 8 -5.01 -1.52 28.60
N PRO A 9 -6.29 -1.82 28.94
CA PRO A 9 -6.67 -3.07 29.62
C PRO A 9 -6.32 -4.33 28.80
N GLU A 10 -6.28 -4.21 27.47
CA GLU A 10 -5.87 -5.28 26.56
C GLU A 10 -4.37 -5.61 26.61
N PHE A 11 -3.51 -4.69 27.08
CA PHE A 11 -2.07 -4.94 27.13
C PHE A 11 -1.70 -5.88 28.29
N ALA A 12 -2.37 -5.76 29.43
CA ALA A 12 -2.14 -6.59 30.62
C ALA A 12 -2.70 -8.03 30.47
N THR A 13 -3.70 -8.21 29.60
CA THR A 13 -4.44 -9.47 29.40
C THR A 13 -3.99 -10.25 28.16
N SER A 14 -3.16 -9.65 27.30
CA SER A 14 -2.69 -10.26 26.06
C SER A 14 -1.64 -11.35 26.32
N THR A 15 -2.02 -12.61 26.09
CA THR A 15 -1.09 -13.75 26.03
C THR A 15 -0.26 -13.79 24.75
N ASN A 16 -0.55 -12.92 23.77
CA ASN A 16 0.11 -12.86 22.47
C ASN A 16 1.06 -11.66 22.37
N SER A 17 2.36 -11.94 22.36
CA SER A 17 3.42 -10.92 22.26
C SER A 17 3.33 -10.00 21.03
N GLU A 18 2.87 -10.49 19.87
CA GLU A 18 2.67 -9.66 18.68
C GLU A 18 1.50 -8.66 18.87
N LYS A 19 0.42 -9.10 19.52
CA LYS A 19 -0.72 -8.22 19.85
C LYS A 19 -0.29 -7.13 20.82
N SER A 20 0.47 -7.48 21.86
CA SER A 20 0.99 -6.50 22.83
C SER A 20 1.94 -5.49 22.17
N LEU A 21 2.83 -5.94 21.27
CA LEU A 21 3.72 -5.06 20.52
C LEU A 21 2.95 -4.09 19.61
N LYS A 22 1.93 -4.58 18.90
CA LYS A 22 1.05 -3.74 18.09
C LYS A 22 0.37 -2.65 18.93
N ILE A 23 -0.25 -3.03 20.05
CA ILE A 23 -0.94 -2.09 20.96
C ILE A 23 0.04 -1.03 21.47
N PHE A 24 1.24 -1.44 21.86
CA PHE A 24 2.29 -0.54 22.31
C PHE A 24 2.68 0.48 21.24
N ILE A 25 2.97 0.03 20.02
CA ILE A 25 3.33 0.90 18.89
C ILE A 25 2.19 1.87 18.56
N ALA A 26 0.95 1.38 18.52
CA ALA A 26 -0.22 2.22 18.29
C ALA A 26 -0.36 3.30 19.39
N SER A 27 -0.13 2.93 20.65
CA SER A 27 -0.18 3.85 21.80
C SER A 27 0.88 4.94 21.72
N LEU A 28 2.08 4.64 21.22
CA LEU A 28 3.12 5.63 20.97
C LEU A 28 2.67 6.67 19.93
N GLY A 29 2.11 6.21 18.81
CA GLY A 29 1.59 7.07 17.75
C GLY A 29 0.46 7.97 18.23
N MET A 30 -0.51 7.39 18.95
CA MET A 30 -1.63 8.15 19.52
C MET A 30 -1.17 9.20 20.53
N HIS A 31 -0.22 8.87 21.40
CA HIS A 31 0.31 9.84 22.35
C HIS A 31 1.05 10.98 21.66
N HIS A 32 1.89 10.68 20.66
CA HIS A 32 2.55 11.70 19.85
C HIS A 32 1.55 12.66 19.21
N GLY A 33 0.46 12.13 18.66
CA GLY A 33 -0.61 12.93 18.05
C GLY A 33 -1.34 13.87 19.02
N ARG A 34 -1.25 13.65 20.34
CA ARG A 34 -1.84 14.52 21.37
C ARG A 34 -0.88 15.62 21.86
N LEU A 35 0.41 15.56 21.50
CA LEU A 35 1.39 16.56 21.91
C LEU A 35 1.22 17.82 21.07
N THR A 36 0.83 18.92 21.69
CA THR A 36 0.64 20.22 21.02
C THR A 36 1.88 21.10 21.08
N ARG A 37 2.74 20.93 22.10
CA ARG A 37 3.94 21.74 22.29
C ARG A 37 5.12 21.20 21.47
N PHE A 38 5.85 22.11 20.83
CA PHE A 38 6.98 21.77 19.97
C PHE A 38 8.13 21.07 20.73
N GLU A 39 8.48 21.57 21.91
CA GLU A 39 9.55 20.99 22.73
C GLU A 39 9.19 19.57 23.21
N GLU A 40 7.96 19.36 23.66
CA GLU A 40 7.46 18.04 24.05
C GLU A 40 7.50 17.05 22.88
N ASN A 41 7.18 17.51 21.67
CA ASN A 41 7.29 16.74 20.44
C ASN A 41 8.74 16.27 20.17
N ILE A 42 9.71 17.17 20.30
CA ILE A 42 11.13 16.84 20.11
C ILE A 42 11.60 15.85 21.17
N GLN A 43 11.32 16.11 22.43
CA GLN A 43 11.73 15.24 23.54
C GLN A 43 11.11 13.85 23.43
N PHE A 44 9.82 13.78 23.08
CA PHE A 44 9.14 12.52 22.86
C PHE A 44 9.76 11.73 21.71
N ARG A 45 10.01 12.37 20.55
CA ARG A 45 10.67 11.72 19.41
C ARG A 45 12.05 11.16 19.79
N LYS A 46 12.89 11.96 20.46
CA LYS A 46 14.21 11.52 20.95
C LYS A 46 14.09 10.31 21.88
N ARG A 47 13.13 10.35 22.81
CA ARG A 47 12.89 9.26 23.75
C ARG A 47 12.43 7.99 23.06
N VAL A 48 11.46 8.07 22.15
CA VAL A 48 10.98 6.91 21.38
C VAL A 48 12.09 6.34 20.50
N GLN A 49 12.85 7.19 19.80
CA GLN A 49 13.99 6.74 18.99
C GLN A 49 15.07 6.07 19.85
N SER A 50 15.31 6.54 21.08
CA SER A 50 16.24 5.88 22.01
C SER A 50 15.76 4.50 22.48
N TYR A 51 14.44 4.32 22.61
CA TYR A 51 13.81 3.05 22.97
C TYR A 51 13.81 2.06 21.81
N LEU A 52 13.44 2.51 20.61
CA LEU A 52 13.46 1.69 19.40
C LEU A 52 14.89 1.33 19.00
N GLY A 53 15.84 2.23 19.27
CA GLY A 53 17.21 2.10 18.83
C GLY A 53 17.32 2.07 17.30
N ASP A 54 18.44 1.56 16.82
CA ASP A 54 18.64 1.35 15.39
C ASP A 54 18.17 -0.05 14.97
N LEU A 55 16.86 -0.18 14.75
CA LEU A 55 16.24 -1.43 14.32
C LEU A 55 16.88 -2.01 13.06
N THR A 56 17.38 -1.16 12.16
CA THR A 56 17.98 -1.61 10.90
C THR A 56 19.25 -2.45 11.12
N LYS A 57 20.03 -2.18 12.18
CA LYS A 57 21.22 -2.98 12.52
C LYS A 57 20.88 -4.43 12.87
N TYR A 58 19.69 -4.67 13.40
CA TYR A 58 19.23 -6.01 13.75
C TYR A 58 18.60 -6.73 12.56
N MET A 59 18.03 -5.98 11.61
CA MET A 59 17.31 -6.51 10.45
C MET A 59 18.23 -6.79 9.26
N ASP A 60 19.26 -5.95 9.07
CA ASP A 60 20.17 -5.99 7.93
C ASP A 60 20.81 -7.35 7.68
N PRO A 61 21.32 -8.09 8.69
CA PRO A 61 21.92 -9.40 8.46
C PRO A 61 20.93 -10.43 7.93
N PHE A 62 19.65 -10.33 8.31
CA PHE A 62 18.61 -11.26 7.86
C PHE A 62 18.12 -10.90 6.46
N VAL A 63 18.00 -9.61 6.15
CA VAL A 63 17.50 -9.17 4.84
C VAL A 63 18.54 -9.33 3.73
N ASN A 64 19.81 -9.06 4.02
CA ASN A 64 20.85 -8.93 3.00
C ASN A 64 21.79 -10.14 2.86
N ASN A 65 21.90 -11.03 3.85
CA ASN A 65 22.80 -12.19 3.80
C ASN A 65 22.04 -13.51 3.60
N ALA A 66 20.91 -13.47 2.88
CA ALA A 66 19.86 -14.47 2.96
C ALA A 66 20.24 -15.86 2.40
N GLY A 67 20.58 -16.76 3.33
CA GLY A 67 20.45 -18.21 3.24
C GLY A 67 20.30 -18.78 4.65
N PRO A 68 19.50 -19.84 4.90
CA PRO A 68 19.39 -20.47 6.22
C PRO A 68 20.75 -20.84 6.85
N GLN A 69 21.74 -21.14 6.00
CA GLN A 69 23.13 -21.46 6.32
C GLN A 69 23.95 -20.25 6.81
N ASP A 70 23.70 -19.05 6.31
CA ASP A 70 24.43 -17.84 6.71
C ASP A 70 23.88 -17.28 8.03
N SER A 71 22.58 -17.42 8.28
CA SER A 71 21.92 -17.06 9.54
C SER A 71 22.32 -17.95 10.72
N LEU A 72 22.67 -19.20 10.42
CA LEU A 72 23.34 -20.12 11.34
C LEU A 72 24.69 -19.56 11.80
N ARG A 73 25.46 -18.92 10.91
CA ARG A 73 26.74 -18.29 11.27
C ARG A 73 26.52 -17.07 12.17
N PHE A 74 25.53 -16.22 11.90
CA PHE A 74 25.24 -15.06 12.75
C PHE A 74 24.75 -15.43 14.15
N THR A 75 23.96 -16.50 14.28
CA THR A 75 23.54 -17.03 15.57
C THR A 75 24.70 -17.73 16.28
N GLN A 76 25.47 -18.59 15.62
CA GLN A 76 26.62 -19.30 16.23
C GLN A 76 27.79 -18.37 16.61
N VAL A 77 28.11 -17.35 15.81
CA VAL A 77 29.17 -16.37 16.12
C VAL A 77 28.81 -15.55 17.36
N ARG A 78 27.52 -15.26 17.58
CA ARG A 78 27.05 -14.57 18.79
C ARG A 78 27.13 -15.46 20.04
N TYR A 79 26.95 -16.77 19.89
CA TYR A 79 27.07 -17.74 20.98
C TYR A 79 28.52 -18.12 21.32
N LYS A 80 29.45 -18.15 20.34
CA LYS A 80 30.85 -18.54 20.57
C LYS A 80 31.81 -17.38 20.83
N GLY A 81 31.37 -16.13 20.72
CA GLY A 81 32.28 -14.99 20.63
C GLY A 81 32.42 -14.09 21.86
N HIS A 82 31.35 -13.75 22.60
CA HIS A 82 31.42 -12.63 23.55
C HIS A 82 30.66 -12.92 24.85
N ARG A 83 31.41 -13.05 25.96
CA ARG A 83 30.96 -12.50 27.25
C ARG A 83 30.49 -11.08 26.97
N VAL A 84 29.22 -10.79 27.23
CA VAL A 84 28.67 -9.43 27.19
C VAL A 84 29.49 -8.59 28.18
N ARG A 85 30.50 -7.85 27.68
CA ARG A 85 31.13 -6.80 28.47
C ARG A 85 30.09 -5.70 28.62
N TYR A 86 29.65 -5.51 29.85
CA TYR A 86 28.98 -4.30 30.28
C TYR A 86 29.94 -3.12 30.03
N MET A 87 29.57 -2.18 29.17
CA MET A 87 30.14 -0.83 29.26
C MET A 87 29.27 -0.08 30.26
N ASP A 88 29.80 0.04 31.47
CA ASP A 88 29.33 0.95 32.50
C ASP A 88 29.82 2.37 32.14
N PRO A 89 28.96 3.39 31.98
CA PRO A 89 29.43 4.74 31.70
C PRO A 89 29.91 5.50 32.94
N PHE A 90 29.88 4.89 34.13
CA PHE A 90 30.40 5.49 35.34
C PHE A 90 31.48 4.59 35.95
N GLY A 91 32.73 5.00 35.80
CA GLY A 91 33.86 4.29 36.39
C GLY A 91 33.78 4.30 37.91
N THR A 92 33.78 3.11 38.52
CA THR A 92 34.16 2.93 39.91
C THR A 92 34.95 1.63 40.07
N MET A 93 36.08 1.77 40.76
CA MET A 93 37.09 0.76 41.10
C MET A 93 36.55 -0.40 41.96
N PRO A 94 37.27 -1.54 42.06
CA PRO A 94 36.73 -2.78 42.60
C PRO A 94 36.91 -2.90 44.13
N GLY A 95 35.91 -3.47 44.80
CA GLY A 95 36.07 -4.08 46.11
C GLY A 95 34.88 -3.90 47.04
N HIS A 96 34.10 -4.97 47.26
CA HIS A 96 33.74 -5.50 48.59
C HIS A 96 32.69 -6.63 48.47
N LYS A 97 33.04 -7.80 49.00
CA LYS A 97 32.11 -8.90 49.33
C LYS A 97 31.32 -8.51 50.58
N ILE A 98 30.00 -8.68 50.61
CA ILE A 98 29.24 -8.86 51.86
C ILE A 98 28.15 -9.93 51.68
N HIS A 99 28.00 -10.70 52.76
CA HIS A 99 27.26 -11.93 53.00
C HIS A 99 25.72 -11.88 52.94
N SER A 100 25.19 -13.09 52.84
CA SER A 100 23.85 -13.61 53.12
C SER A 100 23.16 -13.10 54.39
N GLY A 101 21.84 -12.94 54.30
CA GLY A 101 20.92 -12.85 55.44
C GLY A 101 19.46 -13.00 55.00
N GLU A 102 18.80 -14.06 55.48
CA GLU A 102 17.35 -14.30 55.36
C GLU A 102 16.55 -13.39 56.32
N VAL A 103 15.36 -12.95 55.90
CA VAL A 103 14.23 -12.64 56.80
C VAL A 103 12.92 -13.03 56.12
N GLN A 104 12.13 -13.86 56.82
CA GLN A 104 10.79 -14.34 56.49
C GLN A 104 9.69 -13.34 56.88
N GLY A 105 8.58 -13.32 56.12
CA GLY A 105 7.31 -12.69 56.51
C GLY A 105 6.15 -13.12 55.59
N PRO A 106 4.92 -13.35 56.11
CA PRO A 106 3.85 -14.01 55.37
C PRO A 106 3.03 -13.03 54.51
N GLN A 107 3.58 -12.64 53.35
CA GLN A 107 2.80 -12.03 52.25
C GLN A 107 3.02 -12.75 50.90
N ASP A 108 3.83 -13.80 50.86
CA ASP A 108 4.30 -14.43 49.62
C ASP A 108 3.44 -15.59 49.08
N LYS A 109 2.37 -16.00 49.78
CA LYS A 109 1.57 -17.16 49.32
C LYS A 109 0.54 -16.85 48.22
N ILE A 110 0.26 -15.59 47.92
CA ILE A 110 -0.60 -15.21 46.76
C ILE A 110 0.25 -14.82 45.54
N HIS A 111 1.50 -14.37 45.74
CA HIS A 111 2.45 -14.12 44.65
C HIS A 111 3.06 -15.40 44.06
N GLY A 112 3.16 -16.48 44.85
CA GLY A 112 3.71 -17.76 44.39
C GLY A 112 2.86 -18.48 43.33
N ALA A 113 1.53 -18.46 43.46
CA ALA A 113 0.64 -19.22 42.56
C ALA A 113 0.50 -18.56 41.17
N ILE A 114 0.53 -17.23 41.09
CA ILE A 114 0.52 -16.50 39.81
C ILE A 114 1.87 -16.66 39.08
N CYS A 115 2.96 -16.84 39.84
CA CYS A 115 4.31 -16.97 39.30
C CYS A 115 4.56 -18.36 38.66
N GLU A 116 4.00 -19.44 39.20
CA GLU A 116 4.18 -20.79 38.63
C GLU A 116 3.42 -21.00 37.31
N GLN A 117 2.24 -20.39 37.15
CA GLN A 117 1.50 -20.45 35.90
C GLN A 117 2.15 -19.57 34.80
N CYS A 118 2.83 -18.49 35.18
CA CYS A 118 3.70 -17.72 34.29
C CYS A 118 5.05 -18.40 34.01
N ARG A 119 5.56 -19.28 34.88
CA ARG A 119 6.83 -20.00 34.67
C ARG A 119 6.75 -21.02 33.53
N ALA A 120 5.56 -21.60 33.31
CA ALA A 120 5.28 -22.48 32.18
C ALA A 120 5.27 -21.74 30.82
N SER A 121 4.96 -20.44 30.84
CA SER A 121 5.03 -19.56 29.67
C SER A 121 6.35 -18.79 29.70
N ARG A 122 7.41 -19.35 29.12
CA ARG A 122 8.80 -18.80 29.08
C ARG A 122 8.90 -17.35 28.55
N PHE A 123 8.44 -16.38 29.32
CA PHE A 123 8.53 -14.95 29.10
C PHE A 123 9.28 -14.36 30.30
N THR A 124 10.51 -13.95 30.09
CA THR A 124 11.29 -13.23 31.08
C THR A 124 10.60 -11.90 31.39
N GLN A 125 10.25 -11.70 32.67
CA GLN A 125 9.78 -10.44 33.25
C GLN A 125 10.69 -9.27 32.81
N VAL A 126 10.10 -8.24 32.21
CA VAL A 126 10.76 -6.94 32.00
C VAL A 126 10.68 -6.16 33.32
N ARG A 127 11.74 -6.20 34.13
CA ARG A 127 11.89 -5.30 35.29
C ARG A 127 12.10 -3.87 34.79
N TYR A 128 11.09 -3.02 35.03
CA TYR A 128 11.13 -1.57 34.81
C TYR A 128 12.06 -0.88 35.83
N LYS A 129 13.37 -0.91 35.60
CA LYS A 129 14.31 0.11 36.11
C LYS A 129 15.47 0.27 35.13
N GLY A 130 15.47 1.37 34.38
CA GLY A 130 16.67 1.95 33.76
C GLY A 130 17.35 1.25 32.58
N GLN A 131 16.82 0.15 32.00
CA GLN A 131 17.50 -0.55 30.90
C GLN A 131 16.69 -0.64 29.60
N ARG A 132 17.40 -0.48 28.46
CA ARG A 132 16.92 -0.63 27.08
C ARG A 132 16.17 -1.96 26.93
N ILE A 133 14.95 -1.91 26.39
CA ILE A 133 14.14 -3.10 26.20
C ILE A 133 14.59 -3.81 24.91
N ARG A 134 15.25 -4.97 25.06
CA ARG A 134 15.65 -5.84 23.96
C ARG A 134 14.49 -6.76 23.57
N TYR A 135 13.56 -6.27 22.75
CA TYR A 135 12.35 -7.03 22.37
C TYR A 135 12.59 -8.22 21.42
N MET A 136 13.80 -8.38 20.86
CA MET A 136 14.11 -9.50 19.95
C MET A 136 14.72 -10.72 20.64
N GLU A 137 15.27 -10.62 21.85
CA GLU A 137 15.99 -11.73 22.50
C GLU A 137 15.12 -12.93 22.93
N PRO A 138 13.88 -12.77 23.43
CA PRO A 138 13.07 -13.92 23.89
C PRO A 138 12.65 -14.88 22.75
N PHE A 139 12.52 -14.37 21.52
CA PHE A 139 12.11 -15.17 20.36
C PHE A 139 13.24 -16.08 19.83
N VAL A 140 14.49 -15.80 20.22
CA VAL A 140 15.70 -16.43 19.68
C VAL A 140 16.05 -17.73 20.39
N ASN A 141 15.56 -17.95 21.61
CA ASN A 141 16.16 -18.95 22.51
C ASN A 141 15.54 -20.36 22.48
N ASN A 142 14.49 -20.64 21.68
CA ASN A 142 13.80 -21.95 21.73
C ASN A 142 13.35 -22.57 20.38
N ALA A 143 13.74 -22.03 19.22
CA ALA A 143 13.37 -22.65 17.94
C ALA A 143 14.61 -23.19 17.19
N GLY A 144 14.40 -24.19 16.34
CA GLY A 144 15.45 -24.64 15.42
C GLY A 144 15.91 -23.49 14.49
N PRO A 145 17.16 -23.51 13.98
CA PRO A 145 17.79 -22.37 13.31
C PRO A 145 16.98 -21.77 12.15
N GLN A 146 16.32 -22.63 11.38
CA GLN A 146 15.50 -22.23 10.22
C GLN A 146 14.14 -21.62 10.64
N ARG A 147 13.57 -22.07 11.77
CA ARG A 147 12.35 -21.50 12.35
C ARG A 147 12.62 -20.14 13.01
N LEU A 148 13.80 -19.96 13.63
CA LEU A 148 14.27 -18.69 14.19
C LEU A 148 14.47 -17.62 13.12
N TYR A 149 15.02 -18.00 11.98
CA TYR A 149 15.25 -17.09 10.87
C TYR A 149 13.93 -16.58 10.27
N MET A 150 13.01 -17.50 9.94
CA MET A 150 11.69 -17.14 9.42
C MET A 150 10.86 -16.30 10.41
N SER A 151 10.96 -16.58 11.70
CA SER A 151 10.27 -15.78 12.73
C SER A 151 10.88 -14.38 12.88
N ALA A 152 12.21 -14.25 12.80
CA ALA A 152 12.90 -12.96 12.89
C ALA A 152 12.60 -12.06 11.67
N GLU A 153 12.61 -12.60 10.45
CA GLU A 153 12.21 -11.87 9.24
C GLU A 153 10.77 -11.36 9.37
N ARG A 154 9.81 -12.25 9.63
CA ARG A 154 8.39 -11.90 9.80
C ARG A 154 8.20 -10.83 10.87
N LEU A 155 8.81 -11.00 12.04
CA LEU A 155 8.68 -10.05 13.16
C LEU A 155 9.26 -8.68 12.79
N SER A 156 10.34 -8.64 12.00
CA SER A 156 10.96 -7.39 11.54
C SER A 156 10.01 -6.60 10.63
N TYR A 157 9.36 -7.26 9.69
CA TYR A 157 8.33 -6.65 8.84
C TYR A 157 7.08 -6.24 9.63
N PHE A 158 6.66 -7.07 10.60
CA PHE A 158 5.52 -6.79 11.47
C PHE A 158 5.74 -5.51 12.29
N VAL A 159 6.84 -5.45 13.06
CA VAL A 159 7.16 -4.31 13.92
C VAL A 159 7.38 -3.05 13.08
N SER A 160 8.15 -3.14 12.00
CA SER A 160 8.43 -1.99 11.14
C SER A 160 7.17 -1.49 10.44
N GLY A 161 6.32 -2.40 9.95
CA GLY A 161 5.05 -2.05 9.33
C GLY A 161 4.16 -1.26 10.29
N TYR A 162 3.98 -1.73 11.52
CA TYR A 162 3.18 -1.00 12.51
C TYR A 162 3.83 0.31 12.97
N LEU A 163 5.16 0.38 13.03
CA LEU A 163 5.86 1.64 13.29
C LEU A 163 5.61 2.66 12.18
N VAL A 164 5.67 2.24 10.92
CA VAL A 164 5.34 3.12 9.79
C VAL A 164 3.88 3.51 9.84
N MET A 165 2.96 2.56 10.05
CA MET A 165 1.52 2.83 10.09
C MET A 165 1.10 3.80 11.19
N HIS A 166 1.57 3.60 12.43
CA HIS A 166 1.08 4.38 13.58
C HIS A 166 2.03 5.49 14.02
N CYS A 167 3.33 5.33 13.81
CA CYS A 167 4.36 6.24 14.29
C CYS A 167 5.02 7.05 13.16
N TYR A 168 4.41 7.15 11.96
CA TYR A 168 4.99 7.88 10.81
C TYR A 168 5.50 9.28 11.19
N LYS A 169 4.75 10.09 11.95
CA LYS A 169 5.19 11.43 12.42
C LYS A 169 6.32 11.38 13.46
N VAL A 170 6.59 10.24 14.09
CA VAL A 170 7.68 10.08 15.06
C VAL A 170 8.97 9.68 14.36
N ILE A 171 8.85 8.80 13.35
CA ILE A 171 9.98 8.19 12.67
C ILE A 171 10.40 8.93 11.40
N TYR A 172 9.61 9.92 10.96
CA TYR A 172 9.88 10.76 9.80
C TYR A 172 9.87 12.25 10.17
N SER A 173 10.87 12.97 9.68
CA SER A 173 10.93 14.43 9.74
C SER A 173 11.75 14.92 8.56
N LYS A 174 11.18 15.79 7.73
CA LYS A 174 11.85 16.36 6.55
C LYS A 174 13.13 17.15 6.92
N THR A 175 13.16 17.71 8.13
CA THR A 175 14.31 18.44 8.68
C THR A 175 15.40 17.55 9.26
N GLN A 176 15.18 16.23 9.39
CA GLN A 176 16.16 15.31 9.97
C GLN A 176 16.71 14.35 8.90
N PRO A 177 18.00 14.48 8.51
CA PRO A 177 18.57 13.72 7.39
C PRO A 177 18.68 12.21 7.67
N HIS A 178 18.69 11.80 8.94
CA HIS A 178 18.84 10.40 9.35
C HIS A 178 17.60 9.85 10.07
N CYS A 179 16.42 10.33 9.70
CA CYS A 179 15.18 9.78 10.25
C CYS A 179 15.00 8.30 9.86
N LEU A 180 14.23 7.57 10.67
CA LEU A 180 14.17 6.11 10.61
C LEU A 180 13.35 5.60 9.41
N LEU A 181 12.33 6.34 8.96
CA LEU A 181 11.44 5.92 7.87
C LEU A 181 12.19 5.61 6.55
N PRO A 182 13.02 6.52 5.97
CA PRO A 182 13.77 6.22 4.75
C PRO A 182 14.59 4.93 4.86
N ARG A 183 15.25 4.73 6.00
CA ARG A 183 16.09 3.55 6.25
C ARG A 183 15.28 2.26 6.32
N LEU A 184 14.10 2.28 6.94
CA LEU A 184 13.20 1.12 6.98
C LEU A 184 12.65 0.80 5.59
N LEU A 185 12.29 1.82 4.80
CA LEU A 185 11.83 1.62 3.43
C LEU A 185 12.93 1.03 2.57
N ASP A 186 14.13 1.62 2.60
CA ASP A 186 15.27 1.19 1.80
C ASP A 186 15.80 -0.17 2.23
N LEU A 187 15.62 -0.60 3.48
CA LEU A 187 15.99 -1.94 3.90
C LEU A 187 14.93 -2.99 3.54
N LEU A 188 13.65 -2.72 3.87
CA LEU A 188 12.62 -3.77 3.88
C LEU A 188 11.74 -3.80 2.63
N ILE A 189 11.46 -2.65 2.02
CA ILE A 189 10.45 -2.51 0.96
C ILE A 189 11.10 -2.18 -0.39
N LEU A 190 12.04 -1.25 -0.42
CA LEU A 190 12.75 -0.77 -1.60
C LEU A 190 14.28 -0.98 -1.48
N PRO A 191 14.78 -2.20 -1.22
CA PRO A 191 16.21 -2.47 -1.25
C PRO A 191 16.87 -2.01 -2.53
N LEU A 192 17.94 -1.22 -2.35
CA LEU A 192 18.81 -0.74 -3.41
C LEU A 192 19.31 -1.97 -4.18
N THR A 193 19.09 -1.99 -5.49
CA THR A 193 19.26 -3.13 -6.41
C THR A 193 20.74 -3.48 -6.69
N GLY A 194 21.60 -3.46 -5.67
CA GLY A 194 23.03 -3.72 -5.77
C GLY A 194 23.52 -5.04 -5.14
N LYS A 195 22.63 -5.88 -4.62
CA LYS A 195 23.01 -7.18 -4.01
C LYS A 195 22.05 -8.28 -4.45
N LYS A 196 22.58 -9.51 -4.51
CA LYS A 196 21.95 -10.81 -4.78
C LYS A 196 20.41 -10.79 -4.64
N SER A 197 19.71 -11.35 -5.63
CA SER A 197 18.24 -11.49 -5.65
C SER A 197 17.71 -11.82 -4.25
N MET A 198 16.82 -10.96 -3.73
CA MET A 198 16.23 -11.16 -2.40
C MET A 198 15.63 -12.56 -2.30
N HIS A 199 15.85 -13.23 -1.16
CA HIS A 199 15.29 -14.56 -0.95
C HIS A 199 13.75 -14.53 -1.04
N PRO A 200 13.10 -15.53 -1.65
CA PRO A 200 11.65 -15.54 -1.84
C PRO A 200 10.82 -15.34 -0.55
N SER A 201 11.31 -15.81 0.60
CA SER A 201 10.65 -15.58 1.90
C SER A 201 10.56 -14.09 2.24
N VAL A 202 11.62 -13.33 1.98
CA VAL A 202 11.69 -11.89 2.26
C VAL A 202 10.73 -11.12 1.37
N VAL A 203 10.69 -11.47 0.07
CA VAL A 203 9.72 -10.89 -0.88
C VAL A 203 8.29 -11.17 -0.44
N GLN A 204 8.01 -12.37 0.04
CA GLN A 204 6.69 -12.74 0.55
C GLN A 204 6.34 -11.98 1.84
N CYS A 205 7.28 -11.80 2.76
CA CYS A 205 7.09 -10.97 3.97
C CYS A 205 6.83 -9.51 3.64
N ALA A 206 7.56 -8.95 2.66
CA ALA A 206 7.34 -7.60 2.16
C ALA A 206 5.94 -7.43 1.59
N LYS A 207 5.49 -8.34 0.71
CA LYS A 207 4.14 -8.33 0.14
C LYS A 207 3.06 -8.45 1.23
N ALA A 208 3.26 -9.30 2.24
CA ALA A 208 2.29 -9.51 3.31
C ALA A 208 2.07 -8.27 4.20
N HIS A 209 3.12 -7.46 4.41
CA HIS A 209 3.06 -6.27 5.27
C HIS A 209 3.00 -4.94 4.49
N LEU A 210 3.00 -5.00 3.15
CA LEU A 210 3.09 -3.82 2.27
C LEU A 210 2.05 -2.74 2.57
N HIS A 211 0.82 -3.17 2.88
CA HIS A 211 -0.29 -2.28 3.23
C HIS A 211 0.00 -1.40 4.44
N LEU A 212 0.73 -1.90 5.46
CA LEU A 212 1.07 -1.13 6.65
C LEU A 212 2.01 0.04 6.32
N PHE A 213 2.99 -0.21 5.44
CA PHE A 213 3.92 0.81 4.98
C PHE A 213 3.20 1.86 4.13
N LEU A 214 2.38 1.43 3.18
CA LEU A 214 1.59 2.34 2.34
C LEU A 214 0.59 3.17 3.16
N GLN A 215 -0.04 2.59 4.19
CA GLN A 215 -0.91 3.34 5.10
C GLN A 215 -0.16 4.45 5.83
N GLY A 216 1.03 4.18 6.37
CA GLY A 216 1.85 5.21 7.01
C GLY A 216 2.32 6.30 6.03
N LEU A 217 2.65 5.93 4.80
CA LEU A 217 3.02 6.89 3.74
C LEU A 217 1.83 7.75 3.30
N ARG A 218 0.63 7.16 3.17
CA ARG A 218 -0.62 7.86 2.88
C ARG A 218 -0.94 8.91 3.94
N SER A 219 -0.64 8.64 5.22
CA SER A 219 -0.88 9.58 6.31
C SER A 219 0.12 10.72 6.42
N LEU A 220 1.18 10.71 5.60
CA LEU A 220 2.09 11.84 5.42
C LEU A 220 1.58 12.74 4.28
N ASP A 221 2.01 14.01 4.28
CA ASP A 221 1.61 14.98 3.25
C ASP A 221 2.34 14.71 1.92
N PHE A 222 1.92 13.66 1.22
CA PHE A 222 2.49 13.24 -0.07
C PHE A 222 2.21 14.25 -1.18
N LYS A 223 1.30 15.21 -0.99
CA LYS A 223 1.04 16.29 -1.94
C LYS A 223 2.17 17.32 -1.94
N ARG A 224 2.73 17.64 -0.77
CA ARG A 224 3.82 18.63 -0.60
C ARG A 224 5.20 17.99 -0.42
N ASP A 225 5.26 16.69 -0.18
CA ASP A 225 6.50 15.97 0.08
C ASP A 225 6.85 15.02 -1.08
N ASP A 226 7.71 15.51 -2.00
CA ASP A 226 8.20 14.75 -3.15
C ASP A 226 8.95 13.48 -2.78
N PHE A 227 9.57 13.43 -1.60
CA PHE A 227 10.21 12.21 -1.13
C PHE A 227 9.16 11.13 -0.88
N ILE A 228 8.08 11.46 -0.16
CA ILE A 228 6.98 10.52 0.12
C ILE A 228 6.27 10.13 -1.17
N LYS A 229 5.91 11.11 -2.02
CA LYS A 229 5.27 10.88 -3.32
C LYS A 229 6.07 9.88 -4.17
N ARG A 230 7.38 10.09 -4.27
CA ARG A 230 8.31 9.20 -4.99
C ARG A 230 8.41 7.82 -4.36
N LYS A 231 8.46 7.70 -3.03
CA LYS A 231 8.51 6.39 -2.37
C LYS A 231 7.23 5.58 -2.60
N ILE A 232 6.05 6.21 -2.62
CA ILE A 232 4.81 5.53 -2.99
C ILE A 232 4.87 5.05 -4.45
N ARG A 233 5.29 5.90 -5.39
CA ARG A 233 5.48 5.52 -6.81
C ARG A 233 6.41 4.32 -6.96
N ASN A 234 7.58 4.37 -6.34
CA ASN A 234 8.55 3.27 -6.38
C ASN A 234 7.99 1.94 -5.83
N ILE A 235 7.07 2.00 -4.84
CA ILE A 235 6.38 0.82 -4.33
C ILE A 235 5.43 0.24 -5.37
N PHE A 236 4.66 1.07 -6.06
CA PHE A 236 3.80 0.63 -7.15
C PHE A 236 4.63 -0.01 -8.26
N ASP A 237 5.67 0.68 -8.74
CA ASP A 237 6.56 0.19 -9.80
C ASP A 237 7.13 -1.21 -9.47
N LYS A 238 7.51 -1.43 -8.20
CA LYS A 238 8.10 -2.69 -7.76
C LYS A 238 7.09 -3.82 -7.52
N TYR A 239 5.91 -3.52 -6.99
CA TYR A 239 5.02 -4.55 -6.43
C TYR A 239 3.65 -4.68 -7.10
N PHE A 240 3.12 -3.62 -7.72
CA PHE A 240 1.72 -3.58 -8.14
C PHE A 240 1.35 -4.72 -9.08
N GLN A 241 2.10 -4.89 -10.18
CA GLN A 241 1.82 -5.92 -11.18
C GLN A 241 1.92 -7.33 -10.62
N ALA A 242 3.03 -7.66 -9.94
CA ALA A 242 3.24 -8.99 -9.37
C ALA A 242 2.22 -9.35 -8.29
N VAL A 243 1.66 -8.36 -7.59
CA VAL A 243 0.59 -8.56 -6.61
C VAL A 243 -0.76 -8.77 -7.31
N CYS A 244 -1.10 -7.96 -8.32
CA CYS A 244 -2.36 -8.11 -9.06
C CYS A 244 -2.44 -9.44 -9.83
N GLN A 245 -1.35 -9.85 -10.49
CA GLN A 245 -1.27 -11.13 -11.21
C GLN A 245 -1.49 -12.31 -10.27
N LYS A 246 -0.78 -12.34 -9.14
CA LYS A 246 -0.95 -13.40 -8.13
C LYS A 246 -2.38 -13.41 -7.59
N TRP A 247 -2.93 -12.23 -7.28
CA TRP A 247 -4.27 -12.12 -6.74
C TRP A 247 -5.32 -12.67 -7.71
N GLN A 248 -5.21 -12.36 -9.00
CA GLN A 248 -6.12 -12.92 -10.01
C GLN A 248 -5.99 -14.45 -10.13
N SER A 249 -4.76 -14.98 -10.11
CA SER A 249 -4.49 -16.43 -10.15
C SER A 249 -5.08 -17.17 -8.95
N ASP A 250 -4.91 -16.62 -7.74
CA ASP A 250 -5.39 -17.23 -6.49
C ASP A 250 -6.93 -17.35 -6.47
N LEU A 251 -7.64 -16.39 -7.08
CA LEU A 251 -9.09 -16.46 -7.23
C LEU A 251 -9.54 -17.44 -8.31
N ALA A 252 -8.83 -17.51 -9.45
CA ALA A 252 -9.17 -18.42 -10.54
C ALA A 252 -9.03 -19.90 -10.13
N CYS A 253 -8.08 -20.22 -9.25
CA CYS A 253 -7.82 -21.59 -8.81
C CYS A 253 -8.76 -22.07 -7.68
N GLY A 254 -9.73 -21.26 -7.24
CA GLY A 254 -10.64 -21.62 -6.14
C GLY A 254 -9.97 -21.76 -4.77
N THR A 255 -8.67 -21.47 -4.67
CA THR A 255 -7.87 -21.58 -3.44
C THR A 255 -8.21 -20.53 -2.37
N ALA A 256 -9.05 -19.55 -2.72
CA ALA A 256 -9.52 -18.51 -1.81
C ALA A 256 -10.73 -19.00 -0.99
N VAL A 257 -10.50 -19.76 0.07
CA VAL A 257 -11.54 -20.15 1.04
C VAL A 257 -11.83 -18.98 1.99
N GLY A 258 -13.06 -18.45 1.97
CA GLY A 258 -13.69 -17.68 3.06
C GLY A 258 -13.05 -16.35 3.48
N THR A 259 -13.81 -15.25 3.46
CA THR A 259 -13.50 -13.93 4.08
C THR A 259 -12.27 -13.14 3.60
N GLU A 260 -11.45 -13.66 2.68
CA GLU A 260 -10.20 -13.04 2.23
C GLU A 260 -10.31 -12.15 0.96
N LYS A 261 -11.51 -11.62 0.65
CA LYS A 261 -11.77 -10.77 -0.52
C LYS A 261 -11.03 -9.41 -0.50
N LEU A 262 -10.32 -9.08 0.57
CA LEU A 262 -9.53 -7.85 0.78
C LEU A 262 -8.01 -8.08 0.76
N LYS A 263 -7.52 -9.17 0.16
CA LYS A 263 -6.08 -9.51 0.21
C LYS A 263 -5.15 -8.66 -0.64
N ASN A 264 -5.66 -7.79 -1.52
CA ASN A 264 -4.78 -6.91 -2.27
C ASN A 264 -4.33 -5.72 -1.39
N PRO A 265 -3.04 -5.59 -1.04
CA PRO A 265 -2.54 -4.54 -0.15
C PRO A 265 -2.85 -3.12 -0.65
N PHE A 266 -2.94 -2.90 -1.95
CA PHE A 266 -3.27 -1.59 -2.52
C PHE A 266 -4.74 -1.23 -2.32
N LEU A 267 -5.67 -2.21 -2.41
CA LEU A 267 -7.08 -1.99 -2.06
C LEU A 267 -7.26 -1.79 -0.55
N VAL A 268 -6.52 -2.51 0.29
CA VAL A 268 -6.57 -2.34 1.76
C VAL A 268 -6.23 -0.90 2.17
N VAL A 269 -5.25 -0.28 1.49
CA VAL A 269 -4.85 1.10 1.79
C VAL A 269 -5.93 2.10 1.37
N MET A 270 -6.71 1.79 0.33
CA MET A 270 -7.79 2.65 -0.17
C MET A 270 -9.16 2.39 0.47
N LYS A 271 -9.26 1.47 1.45
CA LYS A 271 -10.54 1.04 2.03
C LYS A 271 -11.42 2.20 2.54
N ASP A 272 -10.82 3.27 3.03
CA ASP A 272 -11.56 4.42 3.59
C ASP A 272 -12.22 5.28 2.50
N SER A 273 -11.88 5.03 1.23
CA SER A 273 -12.53 5.67 0.06
C SER A 273 -13.77 4.91 -0.44
N PHE A 274 -14.12 3.78 0.18
CA PHE A 274 -15.17 2.89 -0.32
C PHE A 274 -16.57 3.22 0.20
N GLY A 275 -16.66 3.90 1.34
CA GLY A 275 -17.96 4.28 1.93
C GLY A 275 -18.69 5.34 1.10
N GLU A 276 -19.96 5.60 1.46
CA GLU A 276 -20.81 6.61 0.80
C GLU A 276 -20.23 8.04 0.87
N SER A 277 -19.58 8.36 1.99
CA SER A 277 -19.00 9.68 2.29
C SER A 277 -17.52 9.54 2.66
N PRO A 278 -16.61 9.35 1.69
CA PRO A 278 -15.18 9.22 1.96
C PRO A 278 -14.59 10.54 2.46
N THR A 279 -13.53 10.47 3.28
CA THR A 279 -12.82 11.67 3.73
C THR A 279 -12.02 12.28 2.58
N GLN A 280 -11.78 13.60 2.62
CA GLN A 280 -10.98 14.27 1.59
C GLN A 280 -9.58 13.65 1.45
N GLU A 281 -8.93 13.28 2.55
CA GLU A 281 -7.62 12.60 2.54
C GLU A 281 -7.68 11.22 1.86
N ALA A 282 -8.79 10.48 2.03
CA ALA A 282 -9.00 9.20 1.35
C ALA A 282 -9.20 9.38 -0.15
N SER A 283 -10.04 10.34 -0.55
CA SER A 283 -10.29 10.68 -1.95
C SER A 283 -9.03 11.20 -2.64
N ASP A 284 -8.26 12.06 -1.98
CA ASP A 284 -7.00 12.61 -2.48
C ASP A 284 -5.95 11.52 -2.75
N TYR A 285 -5.80 10.57 -1.83
CA TYR A 285 -4.87 9.46 -2.02
C TYR A 285 -5.34 8.53 -3.15
N ARG A 286 -6.65 8.28 -3.25
CA ARG A 286 -7.22 7.47 -4.32
C ARG A 286 -7.02 8.13 -5.68
N GLU A 287 -7.28 9.42 -5.80
CA GLU A 287 -7.01 10.19 -7.02
C GLU A 287 -5.55 10.05 -7.45
N PHE A 288 -4.61 10.27 -6.53
CA PHE A 288 -3.18 10.07 -6.81
C PHE A 288 -2.85 8.65 -7.30
N VAL A 289 -3.45 7.62 -6.71
CA VAL A 289 -3.25 6.23 -7.14
C VAL A 289 -3.89 5.96 -8.50
N VAL A 290 -5.07 6.51 -8.78
CA VAL A 290 -5.77 6.36 -10.05
C VAL A 290 -4.99 7.03 -11.19
N GLU A 291 -4.48 8.24 -10.97
CA GLU A 291 -3.58 8.92 -11.92
C GLU A 291 -2.31 8.11 -12.17
N LEU A 292 -1.71 7.57 -11.10
CA LEU A 292 -0.53 6.70 -11.22
C LEU A 292 -0.83 5.45 -12.06
N ILE A 293 -1.99 4.81 -11.85
CA ILE A 293 -2.39 3.63 -12.61
C ILE A 293 -2.61 3.99 -14.08
N ARG A 294 -3.29 5.10 -14.36
CA ARG A 294 -3.47 5.64 -15.71
C ARG A 294 -2.12 5.79 -16.42
N ASP A 295 -1.19 6.52 -15.80
CA ASP A 295 0.07 6.91 -16.45
C ASP A 295 1.01 5.73 -16.69
N VAL A 296 1.02 4.75 -15.78
CA VAL A 296 2.02 3.67 -15.80
C VAL A 296 1.48 2.37 -16.39
N TYR A 297 0.21 2.02 -16.16
CA TYR A 297 -0.31 0.69 -16.45
C TYR A 297 -1.45 0.65 -17.49
N LEU A 298 -2.04 1.80 -17.84
CA LEU A 298 -3.07 1.89 -18.88
C LEU A 298 -2.62 2.67 -20.11
N ASN A 299 -1.41 3.23 -20.12
CA ASN A 299 -0.86 3.88 -21.29
C ASN A 299 -0.39 2.83 -22.31
N LEU A 300 -1.15 2.65 -23.39
CA LEU A 300 -0.88 1.65 -24.42
C LEU A 300 0.32 2.05 -25.31
N PRO A 301 1.07 1.06 -25.86
CA PRO A 301 0.83 -0.38 -25.80
C PRO A 301 1.26 -1.01 -24.45
N GLN A 302 0.48 -1.99 -23.98
CA GLN A 302 0.79 -2.76 -22.77
C GLN A 302 0.65 -4.27 -23.04
N PRO A 303 1.48 -5.13 -22.41
CA PRO A 303 1.29 -6.56 -22.48
C PRO A 303 -0.03 -6.97 -21.84
N HIS A 304 -0.74 -7.95 -22.41
CA HIS A 304 -1.99 -8.47 -21.81
C HIS A 304 -1.79 -9.01 -20.39
N THR A 305 -0.60 -9.55 -20.09
CA THR A 305 -0.20 -10.02 -18.75
C THR A 305 -0.13 -8.89 -17.71
N THR A 306 -0.02 -7.64 -18.15
CA THR A 306 -0.04 -6.43 -17.32
C THR A 306 -1.43 -5.82 -17.31
N LEU A 307 -2.07 -5.74 -18.47
CA LEU A 307 -3.33 -5.05 -18.65
C LEU A 307 -4.51 -5.76 -17.97
N THR A 308 -4.64 -7.07 -18.14
CA THR A 308 -5.77 -7.84 -17.58
C THR A 308 -5.83 -7.77 -16.04
N PRO A 309 -4.73 -8.01 -15.28
CA PRO A 309 -4.74 -7.84 -13.83
C PRO A 309 -4.99 -6.40 -13.36
N THR A 310 -4.57 -5.41 -14.16
CA THR A 310 -4.78 -3.99 -13.86
C THR A 310 -6.27 -3.62 -14.01
N LEU A 311 -6.90 -4.04 -15.10
CA LEU A 311 -8.34 -3.83 -15.30
C LEU A 311 -9.17 -4.59 -14.25
N TYR A 312 -8.75 -5.81 -13.88
CA TYR A 312 -9.38 -6.55 -12.79
C TYR A 312 -9.26 -5.80 -11.46
N PHE A 313 -8.10 -5.22 -11.14
CA PHE A 313 -7.91 -4.41 -9.95
C PHE A 313 -8.88 -3.21 -9.90
N LEU A 314 -9.05 -2.51 -11.03
CA LEU A 314 -9.97 -1.38 -11.14
C LEU A 314 -11.44 -1.81 -11.03
N ASP A 315 -11.81 -2.94 -11.62
CA ASP A 315 -13.16 -3.50 -11.49
C ASP A 315 -13.48 -3.76 -10.01
N GLN A 316 -12.51 -4.33 -9.30
CA GLN A 316 -12.63 -4.59 -7.87
C GLN A 316 -12.64 -3.31 -7.02
N LEU A 317 -11.95 -2.25 -7.45
CA LEU A 317 -12.02 -0.92 -6.84
C LEU A 317 -13.42 -0.32 -6.97
N PHE A 318 -13.98 -0.28 -8.17
CA PHE A 318 -15.31 0.30 -8.42
C PHE A 318 -16.43 -0.51 -7.77
N ARG A 319 -16.41 -1.85 -7.86
CA ARG A 319 -17.44 -2.69 -7.21
C ARG A 319 -17.50 -2.55 -5.69
N ARG A 320 -16.44 -2.05 -5.05
CA ARG A 320 -16.39 -1.79 -3.60
C ARG A 320 -16.76 -0.35 -3.25
N THR A 321 -16.82 0.55 -4.24
CA THR A 321 -17.08 1.97 -4.01
C THR A 321 -18.58 2.22 -3.97
N GLN A 322 -19.07 2.69 -2.83
CA GLN A 322 -20.49 3.05 -2.66
C GLN A 322 -20.77 4.49 -3.12
N SER A 323 -19.79 5.39 -2.97
CA SER A 323 -19.95 6.79 -3.36
C SER A 323 -19.92 6.97 -4.88
N LEU A 324 -21.06 7.33 -5.47
CA LEU A 324 -21.16 7.65 -6.90
C LEU A 324 -20.26 8.83 -7.29
N ARG A 325 -20.14 9.83 -6.41
CA ARG A 325 -19.24 11.00 -6.63
C ARG A 325 -17.78 10.59 -6.70
N GLN A 326 -17.35 9.62 -5.88
CA GLN A 326 -15.98 9.10 -5.94
C GLN A 326 -15.73 8.35 -7.25
N THR A 327 -16.67 7.49 -7.68
CA THR A 327 -16.56 6.82 -8.98
C THR A 327 -16.52 7.84 -10.12
N ALA A 328 -17.38 8.86 -10.10
CA ALA A 328 -17.39 9.92 -11.10
C ALA A 328 -16.06 10.70 -11.19
N ARG A 329 -15.43 11.00 -10.05
CA ARG A 329 -14.10 11.62 -10.01
C ARG A 329 -13.04 10.75 -10.66
N ASP A 330 -13.04 9.45 -10.38
CA ASP A 330 -12.10 8.51 -10.99
C ASP A 330 -12.33 8.36 -12.50
N SER A 331 -13.60 8.43 -12.95
CA SER A 331 -13.98 8.35 -14.37
C SER A 331 -13.27 9.40 -15.23
N MET A 332 -13.05 10.60 -14.70
CA MET A 332 -12.36 11.69 -15.40
C MET A 332 -10.93 11.30 -15.85
N TYR A 333 -10.29 10.39 -15.11
CA TYR A 333 -8.92 9.95 -15.38
C TYR A 333 -8.87 8.61 -16.11
N LEU A 334 -9.88 7.76 -15.94
CA LEU A 334 -9.85 6.36 -16.40
C LEU A 334 -10.66 6.10 -17.68
N LEU A 335 -11.67 6.92 -18.00
CA LEU A 335 -12.58 6.63 -19.10
C LEU A 335 -11.86 6.52 -20.46
N ALA A 336 -11.06 7.52 -20.83
CA ALA A 336 -10.31 7.52 -22.09
C ALA A 336 -9.25 6.38 -22.19
N PRO A 337 -8.42 6.11 -21.16
CA PRO A 337 -7.53 4.95 -21.16
C PRO A 337 -8.25 3.60 -21.27
N VAL A 338 -9.39 3.43 -20.59
CA VAL A 338 -10.17 2.19 -20.66
C VAL A 338 -10.84 2.03 -22.04
N LEU A 339 -11.32 3.12 -22.64
CA LEU A 339 -11.77 3.13 -24.04
C LEU A 339 -10.65 2.76 -25.00
N SER A 340 -9.41 3.21 -24.74
CA SER A 340 -8.24 2.82 -25.53
C SER A 340 -7.99 1.31 -25.45
N CYS A 341 -8.22 0.68 -24.29
CA CYS A 341 -8.15 -0.77 -24.14
C CYS A 341 -9.22 -1.49 -24.98
N LEU A 342 -10.45 -0.98 -24.98
CA LEU A 342 -11.54 -1.52 -25.79
C LEU A 342 -11.27 -1.35 -27.30
N MET A 343 -10.73 -0.19 -27.70
CA MET A 343 -10.33 0.09 -29.07
C MET A 343 -9.21 -0.86 -29.52
N ALA A 344 -8.20 -1.12 -28.67
CA ALA A 344 -7.16 -2.11 -28.97
C ALA A 344 -7.74 -3.51 -29.20
N CYS A 345 -8.74 -3.92 -28.42
CA CYS A 345 -9.48 -5.17 -28.68
C CYS A 345 -10.20 -5.15 -30.04
N ASN A 346 -10.72 -4.01 -30.48
CA ASN A 346 -11.38 -3.87 -31.79
C ASN A 346 -10.39 -3.94 -32.98
N VAL A 347 -9.11 -3.68 -32.76
CA VAL A 347 -8.04 -3.84 -33.77
C VAL A 347 -7.65 -5.32 -33.92
N CYS A 348 -7.75 -6.11 -32.85
CA CYS A 348 -7.38 -7.53 -32.89
C CYS A 348 -8.31 -8.34 -33.81
N SER A 349 -7.74 -9.19 -34.66
CA SER A 349 -8.50 -10.17 -35.45
C SER A 349 -9.27 -11.14 -34.54
N SER A 350 -10.46 -11.57 -34.97
CA SER A 350 -11.28 -12.54 -34.25
C SER A 350 -10.46 -13.80 -33.91
N GLY A 351 -10.28 -14.09 -32.62
CA GLY A 351 -9.49 -15.22 -32.11
C GLY A 351 -8.12 -14.87 -31.52
N ASN A 352 -7.59 -13.66 -31.80
CA ASN A 352 -6.31 -13.18 -31.26
C ASN A 352 -6.49 -12.14 -30.14
N GLU A 353 -7.73 -11.85 -29.76
CA GLU A 353 -8.01 -10.91 -28.68
C GLU A 353 -7.57 -11.49 -27.33
N PRO A 354 -6.82 -10.74 -26.50
CA PRO A 354 -6.43 -11.24 -25.20
C PRO A 354 -7.65 -11.47 -24.29
N PRO A 355 -7.66 -12.57 -23.51
CA PRO A 355 -8.83 -12.95 -22.73
C PRO A 355 -9.16 -11.91 -21.66
N ASN A 356 -10.46 -11.69 -21.46
CA ASN A 356 -11.06 -10.85 -20.41
C ASN A 356 -10.83 -9.33 -20.51
N ILE A 357 -9.98 -8.82 -21.41
CA ILE A 357 -9.74 -7.36 -21.53
C ILE A 357 -11.03 -6.64 -21.91
N ARG A 358 -11.68 -7.03 -23.01
CA ARG A 358 -12.94 -6.41 -23.45
C ARG A 358 -14.02 -6.49 -22.38
N ARG A 359 -14.17 -7.65 -21.74
CA ARG A 359 -15.13 -7.83 -20.64
C ARG A 359 -14.89 -6.82 -19.51
N HIS A 360 -13.67 -6.74 -18.99
CA HIS A 360 -13.36 -5.81 -17.90
C HIS A 360 -13.47 -4.35 -18.33
N ALA A 361 -13.02 -4.01 -19.54
CA ALA A 361 -13.13 -2.65 -20.06
C ALA A 361 -14.60 -2.22 -20.22
N SER A 362 -15.45 -3.07 -20.79
CA SER A 362 -16.89 -2.81 -20.91
C SER A 362 -17.57 -2.67 -19.54
N ASP A 363 -17.26 -3.56 -18.58
CA ASP A 363 -17.81 -3.47 -17.22
C ASP A 363 -17.40 -2.17 -16.51
N LEU A 364 -16.14 -1.75 -16.67
CA LEU A 364 -15.60 -0.49 -16.13
C LEU A 364 -16.28 0.72 -16.77
N ILE A 365 -16.39 0.77 -18.11
CA ILE A 365 -17.07 1.86 -18.82
C ILE A 365 -18.49 2.01 -18.33
N ARG A 366 -19.23 0.90 -18.20
CA ARG A 366 -20.59 0.90 -17.64
C ARG A 366 -20.62 1.52 -16.24
N MET A 367 -19.81 1.02 -15.30
CA MET A 367 -19.79 1.56 -13.92
C MET A 367 -19.44 3.06 -13.87
N MET A 368 -18.52 3.51 -14.72
CA MET A 368 -18.10 4.91 -14.80
C MET A 368 -19.22 5.82 -15.33
N ILE A 369 -19.84 5.46 -16.46
CA ILE A 369 -20.88 6.26 -17.10
C ILE A 369 -22.16 6.27 -16.26
N GLU A 370 -22.61 5.10 -15.77
CA GLU A 370 -23.78 5.01 -14.89
C GLU A 370 -23.61 5.85 -13.63
N SER A 371 -22.42 5.82 -13.00
CA SER A 371 -22.15 6.65 -11.82
C SER A 371 -22.20 8.13 -12.16
N CYS A 372 -21.57 8.57 -13.26
CA CYS A 372 -21.61 9.98 -13.67
C CYS A 372 -23.02 10.47 -14.01
N LYS A 373 -23.88 9.59 -14.54
CA LYS A 373 -25.28 9.89 -14.86
C LYS A 373 -26.17 9.96 -13.62
N LEU A 374 -25.90 9.14 -12.61
CA LEU A 374 -26.70 9.05 -11.38
C LEU A 374 -26.30 10.09 -10.31
N VAL A 375 -25.13 10.73 -10.42
CA VAL A 375 -24.75 11.83 -9.52
C VAL A 375 -25.70 13.01 -9.75
N PRO A 376 -26.35 13.55 -8.70
CA PRO A 376 -27.24 14.69 -8.85
C PRO A 376 -26.52 15.92 -9.38
N VAL A 377 -27.07 16.50 -10.46
CA VAL A 377 -26.62 17.77 -11.02
C VAL A 377 -26.92 18.89 -10.02
N THR A 378 -25.92 19.73 -9.80
CA THR A 378 -26.03 20.96 -9.01
C THR A 378 -25.64 22.14 -9.89
N PRO A 379 -26.05 23.38 -9.58
CA PRO A 379 -25.69 24.55 -10.37
C PRO A 379 -24.19 24.71 -10.63
N ASP A 380 -23.36 24.26 -9.68
CA ASP A 380 -21.90 24.38 -9.74
C ASP A 380 -21.18 23.11 -10.24
N TYR A 381 -21.91 22.01 -10.45
CA TYR A 381 -21.30 20.72 -10.77
C TYR A 381 -22.24 19.77 -11.52
N ASP A 382 -21.82 19.38 -12.73
CA ASP A 382 -22.34 18.24 -13.49
C ASP A 382 -21.18 17.27 -13.78
N SER A 383 -21.28 16.03 -13.29
CA SER A 383 -20.28 14.98 -13.52
C SER A 383 -20.21 14.47 -14.95
N ARG A 384 -21.22 14.72 -15.79
CA ARG A 384 -21.17 14.35 -17.21
C ARG A 384 -20.32 15.34 -18.00
N GLU A 385 -20.43 16.62 -17.70
CA GLU A 385 -19.60 17.68 -18.31
C GLU A 385 -18.11 17.45 -18.06
N THR A 386 -17.75 16.87 -16.91
CA THR A 386 -16.34 16.56 -16.61
C THR A 386 -15.76 15.43 -17.46
N LEU A 387 -16.60 14.63 -18.13
CA LEU A 387 -16.16 13.57 -19.06
C LEU A 387 -15.89 14.08 -20.47
N ILE A 388 -16.40 15.27 -20.83
CA ILE A 388 -16.23 15.83 -22.18
C ILE A 388 -14.75 16.06 -22.52
N PRO A 389 -13.93 16.73 -21.69
CA PRO A 389 -12.53 16.97 -22.03
C PRO A 389 -11.70 15.70 -22.29
N PRO A 390 -11.73 14.64 -21.45
CA PRO A 390 -10.97 13.43 -21.73
C PRO A 390 -11.49 12.66 -22.96
N LEU A 391 -12.80 12.63 -23.20
CA LEU A 391 -13.38 11.98 -24.38
C LEU A 391 -13.04 12.73 -25.68
N ARG A 392 -13.11 14.06 -25.66
CA ARG A 392 -12.64 14.92 -26.75
C ARG A 392 -11.18 14.62 -27.07
N SER A 393 -10.31 14.67 -26.05
CA SER A 393 -8.88 14.37 -26.20
C SER A 393 -8.65 12.97 -26.81
N PHE A 394 -9.40 11.96 -26.37
CA PHE A 394 -9.36 10.63 -26.94
C PHE A 394 -9.69 10.62 -28.44
N VAL A 395 -10.77 11.30 -28.87
CA VAL A 395 -11.13 11.39 -30.30
C VAL A 395 -9.99 12.00 -31.12
N TYR A 396 -9.50 13.17 -30.72
CA TYR A 396 -8.45 13.86 -31.46
C TYR A 396 -7.14 13.07 -31.54
N ASN A 397 -6.75 12.41 -30.45
CA ASN A 397 -5.51 11.65 -30.39
C ASN A 397 -5.58 10.36 -31.23
N GLN A 398 -6.75 9.71 -31.29
CA GLN A 398 -6.87 8.38 -31.91
C GLN A 398 -7.36 8.41 -33.37
N VAL A 399 -8.09 9.45 -33.80
CA VAL A 399 -8.75 9.48 -35.12
C VAL A 399 -7.75 9.38 -36.29
N LYS A 400 -6.54 9.92 -36.09
CA LYS A 400 -5.50 9.93 -37.12
C LYS A 400 -5.04 8.52 -37.49
N GLU A 401 -4.84 7.68 -36.48
CA GLU A 401 -4.31 6.33 -36.59
C GLU A 401 -5.42 5.29 -36.82
N PHE A 402 -6.48 5.35 -36.01
CA PHE A 402 -7.51 4.31 -35.96
C PHE A 402 -8.76 4.62 -36.81
N LYS A 403 -8.84 5.81 -37.42
CA LYS A 403 -9.91 6.21 -38.35
C LYS A 403 -11.31 5.93 -37.75
N GLY A 404 -12.19 5.28 -38.52
CA GLY A 404 -13.56 4.95 -38.13
C GLY A 404 -13.69 4.06 -36.89
N LEU A 405 -12.63 3.34 -36.53
CA LEU A 405 -12.63 2.46 -35.36
C LEU A 405 -12.76 3.22 -34.04
N VAL A 406 -12.31 4.48 -34.01
CA VAL A 406 -12.50 5.37 -32.86
C VAL A 406 -14.00 5.54 -32.60
N PHE A 407 -14.78 5.86 -33.62
CA PHE A 407 -16.23 6.08 -33.50
C PHE A 407 -16.97 4.79 -33.17
N LYS A 408 -16.56 3.64 -33.75
CA LYS A 408 -17.09 2.33 -33.35
C LYS A 408 -16.91 2.06 -31.84
N THR A 409 -15.82 2.53 -31.25
CA THR A 409 -15.57 2.34 -29.80
C THR A 409 -16.58 3.12 -28.94
N PHE A 410 -17.10 4.24 -29.45
CA PHE A 410 -18.15 5.04 -28.79
C PHE A 410 -19.53 4.38 -28.80
N GLU A 411 -19.79 3.33 -29.60
CA GLU A 411 -21.06 2.57 -29.53
C GLU A 411 -21.37 2.12 -28.10
N SER A 412 -20.34 1.65 -27.39
CA SER A 412 -20.47 1.21 -25.99
C SER A 412 -20.86 2.34 -25.03
N VAL A 413 -20.44 3.57 -25.32
CA VAL A 413 -20.79 4.76 -24.54
C VAL A 413 -22.18 5.23 -24.92
N ALA A 414 -22.51 5.23 -26.21
CA ALA A 414 -23.80 5.68 -26.72
C ALA A 414 -24.96 4.83 -26.20
N VAL A 415 -24.76 3.52 -26.01
CA VAL A 415 -25.76 2.65 -25.37
C VAL A 415 -26.05 3.04 -23.92
N LEU A 416 -25.08 3.60 -23.21
CA LEU A 416 -25.19 3.94 -21.78
C LEU A 416 -25.68 5.39 -21.56
N ASP A 417 -25.17 6.32 -22.36
CA ASP A 417 -25.48 7.75 -22.30
C ASP A 417 -25.43 8.36 -23.72
N PRO A 418 -26.55 8.30 -24.47
CA PRO A 418 -26.65 8.89 -25.80
C PRO A 418 -26.40 10.41 -25.81
N ASP A 419 -26.87 11.13 -24.79
CA ASP A 419 -26.74 12.59 -24.69
C ASP A 419 -25.27 12.99 -24.56
N LEU A 420 -24.48 12.23 -23.80
CA LEU A 420 -23.04 12.43 -23.70
C LEU A 420 -22.35 12.28 -25.06
N VAL A 421 -22.72 11.28 -25.86
CA VAL A 421 -22.16 11.10 -27.20
C VAL A 421 -22.64 12.20 -28.15
N ALA A 422 -23.91 12.61 -28.06
CA ALA A 422 -24.47 13.70 -28.85
C ALA A 422 -23.71 15.01 -28.63
N SER A 423 -23.34 15.31 -27.38
CA SER A 423 -22.54 16.50 -27.06
C SER A 423 -21.13 16.50 -27.66
N LEU A 424 -20.59 15.32 -27.98
CA LEU A 424 -19.27 15.15 -28.60
C LEU A 424 -19.30 15.13 -30.14
N ILE A 425 -20.48 15.07 -30.77
CA ILE A 425 -20.60 15.08 -32.24
C ILE A 425 -19.86 16.27 -32.89
N PRO A 426 -19.99 17.52 -32.40
CA PRO A 426 -19.25 18.65 -32.98
C PRO A 426 -17.74 18.46 -32.92
N ASP A 427 -17.23 17.90 -31.81
CA ASP A 427 -15.82 17.59 -31.63
C ASP A 427 -15.36 16.48 -32.60
N MET A 428 -16.18 15.45 -32.81
CA MET A 428 -15.90 14.37 -33.77
C MET A 428 -15.88 14.88 -35.21
N GLN A 429 -16.83 15.73 -35.60
CA GLN A 429 -16.88 16.38 -36.92
C GLN A 429 -15.64 17.24 -37.18
N GLN A 430 -15.23 18.01 -36.17
CA GLN A 430 -14.03 18.84 -36.25
C GLN A 430 -12.76 17.98 -36.35
N ALA A 431 -12.65 16.90 -35.57
CA ALA A 431 -11.52 15.99 -35.62
C ALA A 431 -11.38 15.29 -36.99
N ILE A 432 -12.48 14.90 -37.61
CA ILE A 432 -12.49 14.34 -38.98
C ILE A 432 -12.02 15.40 -39.98
N THR A 433 -12.57 16.61 -39.91
CA THR A 433 -12.21 17.71 -40.81
C THR A 433 -10.71 18.04 -40.73
N GLN A 434 -10.16 18.10 -39.51
CA GLN A 434 -8.72 18.29 -39.31
C GLN A 434 -7.89 17.12 -39.86
N CYS A 435 -8.36 15.88 -39.69
CA CYS A 435 -7.69 14.70 -40.23
C CYS A 435 -7.65 14.72 -41.77
N GLU A 436 -8.76 15.10 -42.42
CA GLU A 436 -8.86 15.27 -43.88
C GLU A 436 -7.92 16.37 -44.38
N GLN A 437 -7.93 17.55 -43.74
CA GLN A 437 -7.05 18.68 -44.06
C GLN A 437 -5.56 18.29 -43.95
N ASN A 438 -5.19 17.60 -42.86
CA ASN A 438 -3.81 17.17 -42.64
C ASN A 438 -3.32 16.10 -43.63
N ARG A 439 -4.24 15.30 -44.20
CA ARG A 439 -3.89 14.30 -45.22
C ARG A 439 -3.82 14.90 -46.63
N GLY A 440 -4.46 16.04 -46.87
CA GLY A 440 -4.50 16.70 -48.19
C GLY A 440 -5.29 15.94 -49.27
N VAL A 441 -6.06 14.92 -48.88
CA VAL A 441 -6.77 13.99 -49.79
C VAL A 441 -8.28 14.12 -49.62
N GLY A 442 -8.85 15.26 -50.04
CA GLY A 442 -10.30 15.44 -50.15
C GLY A 442 -11.14 15.02 -48.94
N THR A 443 -12.42 14.70 -49.16
CA THR A 443 -13.33 14.20 -48.13
C THR A 443 -13.27 12.68 -48.02
N ASP A 444 -13.20 12.16 -46.79
CA ASP A 444 -13.17 10.71 -46.51
C ASP A 444 -14.62 10.25 -46.24
N SER A 445 -15.26 9.70 -47.28
CA SER A 445 -16.67 9.27 -47.22
C SER A 445 -16.92 8.18 -46.18
N GLN A 446 -15.93 7.34 -45.88
CA GLN A 446 -16.03 6.31 -44.83
C GLN A 446 -15.99 6.95 -43.44
N LEU A 447 -15.07 7.89 -43.19
CA LEU A 447 -15.04 8.62 -41.92
C LEU A 447 -16.33 9.41 -41.70
N ARG A 448 -16.85 10.06 -42.74
CA ARG A 448 -18.08 10.85 -42.66
C ARG A 448 -19.34 10.00 -42.45
N SER A 449 -19.39 8.75 -42.93
CA SER A 449 -20.52 7.85 -42.64
C SER A 449 -20.63 7.49 -41.15
N TYR A 450 -19.54 7.53 -40.39
CA TYR A 450 -19.60 7.31 -38.95
C TYR A 450 -20.27 8.45 -38.18
N ILE A 451 -20.20 9.69 -38.69
CA ILE A 451 -20.94 10.82 -38.10
C ILE A 451 -22.45 10.57 -38.22
N LEU A 452 -22.91 10.19 -39.42
CA LEU A 452 -24.31 9.85 -39.66
C LEU A 452 -24.76 8.70 -38.75
N PHE A 453 -23.90 7.71 -38.52
CA PHE A 453 -24.20 6.64 -37.57
C PHE A 453 -24.33 7.15 -36.13
N CYS A 454 -23.45 8.04 -35.66
CA CYS A 454 -23.58 8.67 -34.35
C CYS A 454 -24.84 9.54 -34.24
N GLU A 455 -25.26 10.21 -35.33
CA GLU A 455 -26.51 10.98 -35.39
C GLU A 455 -27.76 10.09 -35.37
N VAL A 456 -27.68 8.86 -35.89
CA VAL A 456 -28.78 7.87 -35.88
C VAL A 456 -28.95 7.18 -34.53
N ILE A 457 -27.92 7.18 -33.68
CA ILE A 457 -28.02 6.66 -32.29
C ILE A 457 -28.75 7.64 -31.36
N ARG A 458 -28.99 8.88 -31.79
CA ARG A 458 -29.89 9.83 -31.13
C ARG A 458 -31.34 9.40 -31.26
#